data_AF-A0A9D7KLK8-F1
#
_entry.id   AF-A0A9D7KLK8-F1
#
_cell.length_a   1.000
_cell.length_b   1.000
_cell.length_c   1.000
_cell.angle_alpha   90.00
_cell.angle_beta   90.00
_cell.angle_gamma   90.00
#
_symmetry.space_group_name_H-M   'P 1'
#
loop_
_entity.id
_entity.type
_entity.pdbx_description
1 polymer ?
#
loop_
_entity_poly.entity_id
_entity_poly.type
_entity_poly.pdbx_seq_one_letter_code
_entity_poly.pdbx_strand_id
1 'polypeptide(L)'
;MRRLAVVVLFLSVIAVAQKNPLFDLDYARFAGDDTSGIVEIYYSFYQNAFNPVEKEGTKLIIGAIGIYIENLKDGTIQFKREYNFNAPLVDSVKNNLTGVLRFRLKFGDYKFAFSVKDMVSDDRNDTAKFSIQLKEPVKDKFQISDIEVATKIEKSDNDSSTFYKNTYEVVPNVATVFGENLPVVFYYVELYNLNKEDDPELLILERILTNDKNEEVSRKRRYIPRKNASIVEANTINISKLPTGTYNITVALFDSLSNDIVMSTKKIFVFNSQVIDSVATKYSDNEFLSSEFATMSEEEIEEAFEQAKYIISKGEEKQWDQLKDIEGKRNFMFNFWRNRDADQNTAVNEFKREYYKRIEYANQAFSSFQRKGWKTDRGRCHIVYGRPSEIDRYPSQLDSKPYEIWRFDDIEGGVEFVFGDISGFGDYKLLHSTKRGELRDDAWKNRVQTL
;
A
#
# COMPACT_ATOMS: atom_id res chain seq x y z
N MET A 1 46.61 -30.02 17.09
CA MET A 1 45.30 -29.85 16.44
C MET A 1 44.27 -29.47 17.50
N ARG A 2 43.97 -28.17 17.66
CA ARG A 2 42.94 -27.68 18.59
C ARG A 2 41.59 -27.70 17.87
N ARG A 3 40.62 -28.45 18.39
CA ARG A 3 39.25 -28.50 17.87
C ARG A 3 38.52 -27.22 18.28
N LEU A 4 38.06 -26.45 17.29
CA LEU A 4 37.24 -25.27 17.48
C LEU A 4 35.79 -25.74 17.68
N ALA A 5 35.21 -25.51 18.86
CA ALA A 5 33.80 -25.74 19.12
C ALA A 5 33.02 -24.51 18.64
N VAL A 6 32.18 -24.68 17.61
CA VAL A 6 31.24 -23.65 17.16
C VAL A 6 30.01 -23.71 18.06
N VAL A 7 29.85 -22.71 18.91
CA VAL A 7 28.61 -22.48 19.66
C VAL A 7 27.65 -21.74 18.74
N VAL A 8 26.62 -22.42 18.27
CA VAL A 8 25.50 -21.80 17.54
C VAL A 8 24.58 -21.16 18.57
N LEU A 9 24.67 -19.84 18.71
CA LEU A 9 23.73 -19.04 19.49
C LEU A 9 22.42 -18.92 18.70
N PHE A 10 21.38 -19.63 19.17
CA PHE A 10 20.01 -19.36 18.74
C PHE A 10 19.58 -17.99 19.25
N LEU A 11 19.61 -16.98 18.36
CA LEU A 11 18.90 -15.72 18.58
C LEU A 11 17.40 -16.00 18.44
N SER A 12 16.72 -16.15 19.57
CA SER A 12 15.27 -16.10 19.62
C SER A 12 14.82 -14.70 19.18
N VAL A 13 14.24 -14.61 17.99
CA VAL A 13 13.50 -13.43 17.56
C VAL A 13 12.24 -13.36 18.41
N ILE A 14 12.29 -12.60 19.49
CA ILE A 14 11.08 -12.16 20.19
C ILE A 14 10.39 -11.21 19.23
N ALA A 15 9.33 -11.69 18.56
CA ALA A 15 8.39 -10.84 17.87
C ALA A 15 7.69 -9.97 18.94
N VAL A 16 8.26 -8.79 19.20
CA VAL A 16 7.56 -7.77 19.96
C VAL A 16 6.38 -7.35 19.10
N ALA A 17 5.16 -7.66 19.53
CA ALA A 17 3.97 -7.12 18.92
C ALA A 17 4.09 -5.59 18.95
N GLN A 18 4.23 -4.97 17.79
CA GLN A 18 4.31 -3.52 17.67
C GLN A 18 2.98 -2.95 18.17
N LYS A 19 2.99 -2.26 19.32
CA LYS A 19 1.79 -1.56 19.81
C LYS A 19 1.35 -0.57 18.72
N ASN A 20 0.05 -0.52 18.42
CA ASN A 20 -0.51 0.41 17.43
C ASN A 20 -0.03 1.85 17.69
N PRO A 21 0.19 2.69 16.68
CA PRO A 21 0.55 4.10 16.92
C PRO A 21 -0.53 4.85 17.69
N LEU A 22 -0.15 5.90 18.44
CA LEU A 22 -1.12 6.75 19.14
C LEU A 22 -1.68 7.86 18.24
N PHE A 23 -0.92 8.26 17.22
CA PHE A 23 -1.25 9.41 16.39
C PHE A 23 -0.66 9.31 14.98
N ASP A 24 -1.25 10.07 14.07
CA ASP A 24 -0.63 10.46 12.80
C ASP A 24 -0.09 11.88 12.91
N LEU A 25 0.94 12.17 12.11
CA LEU A 25 1.57 13.48 12.03
C LEU A 25 1.93 13.84 10.59
N ASP A 26 1.70 15.10 10.24
CA ASP A 26 2.14 15.70 8.98
C ASP A 26 2.52 17.16 9.22
N TYR A 27 3.18 17.79 8.26
CA TYR A 27 3.51 19.22 8.34
C TYR A 27 3.49 19.90 6.98
N ALA A 28 3.38 21.22 7.01
CA ALA A 28 3.58 22.07 5.84
C ALA A 28 4.25 23.39 6.24
N ARG A 29 5.11 23.90 5.35
CA ARG A 29 5.76 25.21 5.47
C ARG A 29 5.06 26.23 4.60
N PHE A 30 4.85 27.42 5.16
CA PHE A 30 4.28 28.59 4.49
C PHE A 30 5.22 29.78 4.64
N ALA A 31 5.07 30.77 3.76
CA ALA A 31 5.82 32.01 3.91
C ALA A 31 5.34 32.74 5.17
N GLY A 32 6.29 33.32 5.92
CA GLY A 32 5.99 34.16 7.07
C GLY A 32 6.22 35.63 6.73
N ASP A 33 7.28 36.20 7.29
CA ASP A 33 7.76 37.54 6.99
C ASP A 33 9.18 37.48 6.41
N ASP A 34 9.80 38.64 6.19
CA ASP A 34 11.15 38.75 5.62
C ASP A 34 12.25 38.07 6.46
N THR A 35 11.96 37.64 7.69
CA THR A 35 12.92 37.06 8.63
C THR A 35 12.56 35.65 9.11
N SER A 36 11.36 35.17 8.78
CA SER A 36 10.79 33.97 9.34
C SER A 36 9.82 33.25 8.40
N GLY A 37 9.74 31.94 8.55
CA GLY A 37 8.73 31.10 7.93
C GLY A 37 7.68 30.63 8.94
N ILE A 38 6.59 30.10 8.42
CA ILE A 38 5.56 29.45 9.24
C ILE A 38 5.66 27.94 9.03
N VAL A 39 5.63 27.19 10.12
CA VAL A 39 5.48 25.72 10.12
C VAL A 39 4.13 25.40 10.75
N GLU A 40 3.28 24.71 10.00
CA GLU A 40 2.09 24.07 10.54
C GLU A 40 2.38 22.58 10.78
N ILE A 41 2.09 22.12 11.99
CA ILE A 41 2.12 20.69 12.36
C ILE A 41 0.68 20.22 12.49
N TYR A 42 0.30 19.24 11.69
CA TYR A 42 -1.01 18.60 11.73
C TYR A 42 -0.91 17.28 12.48
N TYR A 43 -1.85 17.02 13.37
CA TYR A 43 -1.88 15.79 14.15
C TYR A 43 -3.30 15.23 14.25
N SER A 44 -3.39 13.91 14.36
CA SER A 44 -4.66 13.18 14.50
C SER A 44 -4.47 12.03 15.49
N PHE A 45 -5.30 11.95 16.52
CA PHE A 45 -5.21 10.87 17.51
C PHE A 45 -6.14 9.71 17.22
N TYR A 46 -5.59 8.50 17.31
CA TYR A 46 -6.36 7.26 17.31
C TYR A 46 -7.00 7.09 18.70
N GLN A 47 -8.22 7.56 18.92
CA GLN A 47 -8.82 7.56 20.26
C GLN A 47 -8.88 6.16 20.91
N ASN A 48 -9.15 5.12 20.11
CA ASN A 48 -9.17 3.72 20.55
C ASN A 48 -7.79 3.17 20.97
N ALA A 49 -6.73 3.93 20.71
CA ALA A 49 -5.36 3.59 21.09
C ALA A 49 -5.00 4.07 22.51
N PHE A 50 -5.88 4.84 23.15
CA PHE A 50 -5.81 5.31 24.54
C PHE A 50 -6.66 4.44 25.47
N ASN A 51 -6.29 4.40 26.73
CA ASN A 51 -7.08 3.77 27.78
C ASN A 51 -8.16 4.75 28.27
N PRO A 52 -9.46 4.43 28.10
CA PRO A 52 -10.51 5.35 28.52
C PRO A 52 -10.72 5.34 30.03
N VAL A 53 -11.05 6.49 30.58
CA VAL A 53 -11.51 6.67 31.96
C VAL A 53 -12.99 7.02 31.95
N GLU A 54 -13.78 6.34 32.78
CA GLU A 54 -15.19 6.68 32.94
C GLU A 54 -15.36 7.76 34.01
N LYS A 55 -16.00 8.87 33.66
CA LYS A 55 -16.33 9.97 34.58
C LYS A 55 -17.75 10.45 34.31
N GLU A 56 -18.59 10.43 35.35
CA GLU A 56 -19.99 10.90 35.27
C GLU A 56 -20.79 10.23 34.13
N GLY A 57 -20.55 8.94 33.89
CA GLY A 57 -21.21 8.16 32.83
C GLY A 57 -20.69 8.40 31.42
N THR A 58 -19.63 9.21 31.26
CA THR A 58 -18.97 9.45 29.97
C THR A 58 -17.58 8.83 29.96
N LYS A 59 -17.23 8.09 28.91
CA LYS A 59 -15.85 7.62 28.69
C LYS A 59 -15.01 8.75 28.10
N LEU A 60 -13.88 9.04 28.72
CA LEU A 60 -12.94 10.08 28.31
C LEU A 60 -11.58 9.48 27.99
N ILE A 61 -10.91 10.02 26.98
CA ILE A 61 -9.46 9.85 26.80
C ILE A 61 -8.75 11.02 27.47
N ILE A 62 -7.65 10.73 28.17
CA ILE A 62 -6.81 11.73 28.84
C ILE A 62 -5.38 11.54 28.34
N GLY A 63 -4.84 12.56 27.70
CA GLY A 63 -3.51 12.49 27.12
C GLY A 63 -2.71 13.78 27.29
N ALA A 64 -1.44 13.71 26.95
CA ALA A 64 -0.54 14.85 26.90
C ALA A 64 0.20 14.90 25.56
N ILE A 65 0.32 16.11 25.00
CA ILE A 65 1.09 16.41 23.79
C ILE A 65 2.35 17.14 24.20
N GLY A 66 3.52 16.55 23.92
CA GLY A 66 4.81 17.20 24.08
C GLY A 66 5.33 17.69 22.73
N ILE A 67 5.80 18.93 22.69
CA ILE A 67 6.45 19.50 21.50
C ILE A 67 7.82 20.03 21.91
N TYR A 68 8.82 19.68 21.11
CA TYR A 68 10.19 20.14 21.24
C TYR A 68 10.72 20.59 19.88
N ILE A 69 11.26 21.81 19.82
CA ILE A 69 11.85 22.41 18.62
C ILE A 69 13.24 22.95 19.00
N GLU A 70 14.26 22.48 18.31
CA GLU A 70 15.66 22.86 18.51
C GLU A 70 16.27 23.33 17.20
N ASN A 71 16.98 24.46 17.22
CA ASN A 71 17.77 24.92 16.09
C ASN A 71 19.03 24.07 15.97
N LEU A 72 19.22 23.42 14.82
CA LEU A 72 20.33 22.50 14.59
C LEU A 72 21.68 23.19 14.44
N LYS A 73 21.71 24.50 14.16
CA LYS A 73 22.96 25.26 13.97
C LYS A 73 23.65 25.58 15.29
N ASP A 74 22.89 26.00 16.29
CA ASP A 74 23.41 26.50 17.57
C ASP A 74 22.91 25.71 18.80
N GLY A 75 22.04 24.71 18.60
CA GLY A 75 21.46 23.89 19.66
C GLY A 75 20.43 24.62 20.52
N THR A 76 20.00 25.83 20.12
CA THR A 76 19.05 26.61 20.92
C THR A 76 17.65 26.01 20.85
N ILE A 77 17.04 25.79 22.02
CA ILE A 77 15.66 25.31 22.12
C ILE A 77 14.73 26.48 21.81
N GLN A 78 14.07 26.42 20.66
CA GLN A 78 13.08 27.41 20.22
C GLN A 78 11.73 27.21 20.91
N PHE A 79 11.38 25.96 21.19
CA PHE A 79 10.11 25.62 21.81
C PHE A 79 10.22 24.32 22.60
N LYS A 80 9.67 24.30 23.82
CA LYS A 80 9.52 23.09 24.63
C LYS A 80 8.31 23.25 25.55
N ARG A 81 7.19 22.60 25.22
CA ARG A 81 5.97 22.61 26.06
C ARG A 81 5.26 21.27 26.01
N GLU A 82 4.50 21.03 27.06
CA GLU A 82 3.57 19.92 27.18
C GLU A 82 2.16 20.46 27.40
N TYR A 83 1.18 19.86 26.73
CA TYR A 83 -0.23 20.24 26.80
C TYR A 83 -1.07 19.03 27.14
N ASN A 84 -1.77 19.09 28.27
CA ASN A 84 -2.72 18.06 28.64
C ASN A 84 -4.05 18.29 27.91
N PHE A 85 -4.69 17.21 27.48
CA PHE A 85 -6.01 17.25 26.89
C PHE A 85 -6.89 16.15 27.48
N ASN A 86 -8.19 16.42 27.49
CA ASN A 86 -9.23 15.45 27.76
C ASN A 86 -10.28 15.54 26.65
N ALA A 87 -10.74 14.40 26.14
CA ALA A 87 -11.75 14.37 25.11
C ALA A 87 -12.72 13.21 25.35
N PRO A 88 -14.02 13.35 25.03
CA PRO A 88 -14.94 12.22 25.06
C PRO A 88 -14.52 11.18 24.03
N LEU A 89 -14.50 9.90 24.46
CA LEU A 89 -14.29 8.78 23.56
C LEU A 89 -15.53 8.63 22.67
N VAL A 90 -15.34 8.73 21.36
CA VAL A 90 -16.40 8.52 20.38
C VAL A 90 -16.17 7.20 19.67
N ASP A 91 -17.13 6.26 19.75
CA ASP A 91 -17.04 4.92 19.13
C ASP A 91 -17.02 4.94 17.58
N SER A 92 -17.08 6.12 16.96
CA SER A 92 -17.01 6.28 15.51
C SER A 92 -15.56 6.23 15.03
N VAL A 93 -15.26 5.24 14.18
CA VAL A 93 -13.99 5.09 13.43
C VAL A 93 -13.63 6.35 12.63
N LYS A 94 -14.57 7.28 12.40
CA LYS A 94 -14.39 8.49 11.60
C LYS A 94 -14.00 9.76 12.38
N ASN A 95 -13.99 9.72 13.72
CA ASN A 95 -13.76 10.92 14.52
C ASN A 95 -12.41 10.89 15.22
N ASN A 96 -11.32 10.96 14.46
CA ASN A 96 -10.01 11.22 15.06
C ASN A 96 -9.96 12.64 15.61
N LEU A 97 -9.38 12.81 16.80
CA LEU A 97 -9.15 14.15 17.36
C LEU A 97 -8.03 14.81 16.56
N THR A 98 -8.42 15.64 15.60
CA THR A 98 -7.51 16.30 14.66
C THR A 98 -7.24 17.72 15.10
N GLY A 99 -6.00 18.20 14.95
CA GLY A 99 -5.64 19.57 15.24
C GLY A 99 -4.44 20.07 14.45
N VAL A 100 -4.16 21.35 14.61
CA VAL A 100 -3.05 22.05 13.98
C VAL A 100 -2.33 22.92 14.99
N LEU A 101 -1.00 22.91 14.95
CA LEU A 101 -0.14 23.82 15.70
C LEU A 101 0.66 24.67 14.71
N ARG A 102 0.75 25.97 14.96
CA ARG A 102 1.44 26.92 14.08
C ARG A 102 2.62 27.54 14.80
N PHE A 103 3.78 27.49 14.16
CA PHE A 103 5.03 28.04 14.68
C PHE A 103 5.60 29.02 13.67
N ARG A 104 5.84 30.26 14.09
CA ARG A 104 6.66 31.21 13.34
C ARG A 104 8.10 31.07 13.81
N LEU A 105 8.98 30.67 12.91
CA LEU A 105 10.39 30.39 13.20
C LEU A 105 11.27 31.14 12.21
N LYS A 106 12.42 31.63 12.68
CA LYS A 106 13.42 32.24 11.79
C LYS A 106 13.88 31.24 10.72
N PHE A 107 14.48 31.73 9.64
CA PHE A 107 15.09 30.83 8.65
C PHE A 107 16.23 30.03 9.27
N GLY A 108 16.29 28.73 8.98
CA GLY A 108 17.22 27.80 9.59
C GLY A 108 16.78 26.34 9.49
N ASP A 109 17.62 25.47 10.04
CA ASP A 109 17.38 24.02 10.13
C ASP A 109 16.97 23.67 11.55
N TYR A 110 15.87 22.95 11.70
CA TYR A 110 15.26 22.65 12.98
C TYR A 110 15.02 21.17 13.15
N LYS A 111 15.27 20.67 14.36
CA LYS A 111 14.83 19.36 14.81
C LYS A 111 13.53 19.51 15.58
N PHE A 112 12.53 18.73 15.17
CA PHE A 112 11.25 18.62 15.83
C PHE A 112 11.14 17.26 16.53
N ALA A 113 10.54 17.27 17.72
CA ALA A 113 9.96 16.09 18.33
C ALA A 113 8.53 16.39 18.77
N PHE A 114 7.59 15.55 18.34
CA PHE A 114 6.20 15.58 18.74
C PHE A 114 5.90 14.26 19.46
N SER A 115 5.49 14.34 20.71
CA SER A 115 5.21 13.17 21.54
C SER A 115 3.77 13.19 22.04
N VAL A 116 3.17 12.01 22.11
CA VAL A 116 1.84 11.82 22.69
C VAL A 116 1.95 10.78 23.79
N LYS A 117 1.42 11.09 24.97
CA LYS A 117 1.37 10.19 26.12
C LYS A 117 -0.08 9.97 26.53
N ASP A 118 -0.46 8.72 26.75
CA ASP A 118 -1.66 8.37 27.49
C ASP A 118 -1.39 8.59 28.99
N MET A 119 -2.20 9.43 29.63
CA MET A 119 -2.00 9.81 31.03
C MET A 119 -2.56 8.78 32.02
N VAL A 120 -3.24 7.74 31.53
CA VAL A 120 -3.81 6.64 32.33
C VAL A 120 -2.83 5.45 32.40
N SER A 121 -2.00 5.28 31.37
CA SER A 121 -1.07 4.17 31.21
C SER A 121 0.34 4.71 30.93
N ASP A 122 1.24 4.53 31.89
CA ASP A 122 2.62 5.05 31.80
C ASP A 122 3.45 4.38 30.69
N ASP A 123 3.06 3.19 30.26
CA ASP A 123 3.71 2.41 29.21
C ASP A 123 3.15 2.70 27.80
N ARG A 124 2.30 3.73 27.68
CA ARG A 124 1.66 4.13 26.42
C ARG A 124 2.06 5.55 26.02
N ASN A 125 3.19 5.63 25.34
CA ASN A 125 3.69 6.85 24.71
C ASN A 125 4.15 6.57 23.28
N ASP A 126 4.15 7.61 22.46
CA ASP A 126 4.63 7.58 21.09
C ASP A 126 5.33 8.90 20.78
N THR A 127 6.34 8.90 19.91
CA THR A 127 7.11 10.11 19.57
C THR A 127 7.60 10.08 18.15
N ALA A 128 7.20 11.09 17.38
CA ALA A 128 7.71 11.36 16.05
C ALA A 128 8.85 12.39 16.13
N LYS A 129 9.97 12.09 15.46
CA LYS A 129 11.12 13.00 15.34
C LYS A 129 11.43 13.21 13.87
N PHE A 130 11.58 14.47 13.48
CA PHE A 130 11.83 14.87 12.10
C PHE A 130 12.60 16.18 12.07
N SER A 131 13.13 16.54 10.90
CA SER A 131 13.82 17.81 10.71
C SER A 131 13.11 18.64 9.65
N ILE A 132 13.01 19.95 9.88
CA ILE A 132 12.42 20.90 8.95
C ILE A 132 13.45 21.97 8.64
N GLN A 133 13.61 22.24 7.34
CA GLN A 133 14.42 23.34 6.84
C GLN A 133 13.52 24.49 6.38
N LEU A 134 13.71 25.67 6.96
CA LEU A 134 13.10 26.93 6.53
C LEU A 134 14.16 27.75 5.79
N LYS A 135 14.03 27.87 4.48
CA LYS A 135 14.96 28.63 3.65
C LYS A 135 14.52 30.07 3.55
N GLU A 136 15.49 30.97 3.63
CA GLU A 136 15.26 32.37 3.29
C GLU A 136 14.87 32.46 1.80
N PRO A 137 13.81 33.19 1.48
CA PRO A 137 13.39 33.34 0.11
C PRO A 137 14.38 34.16 -0.70
N VAL A 138 14.64 33.74 -1.94
CA VAL A 138 15.41 34.53 -2.88
C VAL A 138 14.53 35.70 -3.34
N LYS A 139 14.98 36.93 -3.08
CA LYS A 139 14.31 38.14 -3.57
C LYS A 139 14.14 38.06 -5.09
N ASP A 140 12.99 38.50 -5.58
CA ASP A 140 12.60 38.50 -7.00
C ASP A 140 12.37 37.12 -7.65
N LYS A 141 12.42 36.02 -6.88
CA LYS A 141 11.97 34.69 -7.33
C LYS A 141 10.55 34.41 -6.82
N PHE A 142 9.78 33.68 -7.61
CA PHE A 142 8.51 33.12 -7.12
C PHE A 142 8.76 32.18 -5.95
N GLN A 143 7.73 31.98 -5.13
CA GLN A 143 7.75 30.98 -4.08
C GLN A 143 6.45 30.21 -4.05
N ILE A 144 6.53 29.00 -3.50
CA ILE A 144 5.40 28.11 -3.31
C ILE A 144 5.52 27.47 -1.92
N SER A 145 4.39 27.38 -1.21
CA SER A 145 4.35 26.66 0.07
C SER A 145 4.47 25.15 -0.14
N ASP A 146 4.62 24.40 0.95
CA ASP A 146 4.31 22.98 0.90
C ASP A 146 2.82 22.77 0.56
N ILE A 147 2.49 21.61 -0.01
CA ILE A 147 1.10 21.23 -0.26
C ILE A 147 0.53 20.59 1.00
N GLU A 148 -0.55 21.18 1.52
CA GLU A 148 -1.39 20.55 2.53
C GLU A 148 -2.49 19.74 1.83
N VAL A 149 -2.64 18.48 2.23
CA VAL A 149 -3.75 17.63 1.78
C VAL A 149 -4.80 17.56 2.88
N ALA A 150 -6.05 17.63 2.46
CA ALA A 150 -7.18 17.82 3.36
C ALA A 150 -8.29 16.80 3.07
N THR A 151 -9.06 16.49 4.12
CA THR A 151 -10.33 15.77 3.97
C THR A 151 -11.43 16.69 3.45
N LYS A 152 -11.29 17.99 3.72
CA LYS A 152 -12.29 19.02 3.41
C LYS A 152 -11.63 20.40 3.32
N ILE A 153 -12.00 21.17 2.30
CA ILE A 153 -11.71 22.61 2.21
C ILE A 153 -12.99 23.34 1.82
N GLU A 154 -13.39 24.32 2.63
CA GLU A 154 -14.56 25.16 2.34
C GLU A 154 -14.23 26.63 2.59
N LYS A 155 -14.87 27.51 1.82
CA LYS A 155 -14.81 28.94 2.16
C LYS A 155 -15.53 29.16 3.48
N SER A 156 -14.92 29.97 4.32
CA SER A 156 -15.45 30.29 5.64
C SER A 156 -15.00 31.69 6.02
N ASP A 157 -15.78 32.33 6.89
CA ASP A 157 -15.42 33.57 7.58
C ASP A 157 -15.22 33.33 9.08
N ASN A 158 -15.22 32.05 9.51
CA ASN A 158 -15.06 31.67 10.90
C ASN A 158 -13.59 31.69 11.33
N ASP A 159 -13.04 32.88 11.54
CA ASP A 159 -11.67 33.10 11.98
C ASP A 159 -11.34 32.51 13.38
N SER A 160 -12.36 32.11 14.14
CA SER A 160 -12.20 31.43 15.43
C SER A 160 -11.87 29.94 15.30
N SER A 161 -12.10 29.34 14.12
CA SER A 161 -11.80 27.93 13.87
C SER A 161 -10.28 27.70 13.82
N THR A 162 -9.80 26.64 14.47
CA THR A 162 -8.37 26.29 14.42
C THR A 162 -7.91 25.96 13.00
N PHE A 163 -8.83 25.53 12.13
CA PHE A 163 -8.59 25.17 10.73
C PHE A 163 -8.74 26.35 9.77
N TYR A 164 -9.10 27.53 10.27
CA TYR A 164 -9.26 28.71 9.44
C TYR A 164 -7.90 29.24 8.95
N LYS A 165 -7.79 29.48 7.64
CA LYS A 165 -6.73 30.28 7.02
C LYS A 165 -7.15 30.84 5.66
N ASN A 166 -6.76 32.07 5.37
CA ASN A 166 -6.97 32.76 4.09
C ASN A 166 -8.40 32.62 3.52
N THR A 167 -9.44 32.83 4.33
CA THR A 167 -10.88 32.69 3.98
C THR A 167 -11.37 31.26 3.72
N TYR A 168 -10.59 30.26 4.15
CA TYR A 168 -10.94 28.85 4.08
C TYR A 168 -10.89 28.21 5.46
N GLU A 169 -11.74 27.21 5.69
CA GLU A 169 -11.48 26.18 6.69
C GLU A 169 -10.88 24.96 5.98
N VAL A 170 -9.65 24.62 6.37
CA VAL A 170 -8.85 23.54 5.78
C VAL A 170 -8.66 22.45 6.82
N VAL A 171 -9.43 21.36 6.71
CA VAL A 171 -9.37 20.24 7.66
C VAL A 171 -8.39 19.19 7.12
N PRO A 172 -7.22 19.01 7.75
CA PRO A 172 -6.14 18.21 7.17
C PRO A 172 -6.51 16.73 7.12
N ASN A 173 -5.96 16.01 6.13
CA ASN A 173 -5.88 14.56 6.15
C ASN A 173 -4.48 14.17 6.59
N VAL A 174 -4.28 14.08 7.91
CA VAL A 174 -2.96 13.89 8.53
C VAL A 174 -2.31 12.57 8.14
N ALA A 175 -3.10 11.50 7.98
CA ALA A 175 -2.59 10.21 7.55
C ALA A 175 -2.10 10.23 6.09
N THR A 176 -2.53 11.22 5.28
CA THR A 176 -2.30 11.29 3.82
C THR A 176 -2.81 10.06 3.04
N VAL A 177 -3.76 9.33 3.64
CA VAL A 177 -4.39 8.14 3.06
C VAL A 177 -5.78 8.49 2.53
N PHE A 178 -6.05 8.11 1.30
CA PHE A 178 -7.32 8.29 0.60
C PHE A 178 -7.78 6.94 0.05
N GLY A 179 -9.03 6.85 -0.41
CA GLY A 179 -9.55 5.59 -0.93
C GLY A 179 -11.05 5.62 -1.21
N GLU A 180 -11.68 4.44 -1.23
CA GLU A 180 -13.10 4.28 -1.57
C GLU A 180 -14.03 5.15 -0.72
N ASN A 181 -13.73 5.26 0.59
CA ASN A 181 -14.51 6.05 1.54
C ASN A 181 -14.11 7.54 1.56
N LEU A 182 -13.02 7.91 0.91
CA LEU A 182 -12.52 9.28 0.77
C LEU A 182 -11.99 9.50 -0.67
N PRO A 183 -12.88 9.50 -1.67
CA PRO A 183 -12.50 9.44 -3.09
C PRO A 183 -12.06 10.79 -3.68
N VAL A 184 -11.99 11.82 -2.84
CA VAL A 184 -11.61 13.18 -3.26
C VAL A 184 -10.48 13.64 -2.36
N VAL A 185 -9.35 13.97 -2.98
CA VAL A 185 -8.26 14.68 -2.32
C VAL A 185 -8.51 16.17 -2.45
N PHE A 186 -8.70 16.86 -1.33
CA PHE A 186 -8.58 18.31 -1.30
C PHE A 186 -7.11 18.66 -1.10
N TYR A 187 -6.62 19.67 -1.80
CA TYR A 187 -5.27 20.20 -1.55
C TYR A 187 -5.30 21.72 -1.49
N TYR A 188 -4.41 22.26 -0.66
CA TYR A 188 -4.21 23.68 -0.40
C TYR A 188 -2.73 24.01 -0.61
N VAL A 189 -2.45 25.09 -1.35
CA VAL A 189 -1.10 25.60 -1.57
C VAL A 189 -1.13 27.12 -1.78
N GLU A 190 -0.11 27.80 -1.31
CA GLU A 190 0.04 29.25 -1.45
C GLU A 190 1.19 29.58 -2.40
N LEU A 191 0.94 30.54 -3.28
CA LEU A 191 1.87 31.06 -4.27
C LEU A 191 2.21 32.50 -3.87
N TYR A 192 3.49 32.85 -3.91
CA TYR A 192 3.97 34.16 -3.46
C TYR A 192 4.92 34.81 -4.47
N ASN A 193 5.14 36.11 -4.29
CA ASN A 193 6.00 36.95 -5.15
C ASN A 193 5.56 36.97 -6.62
N LEU A 194 4.24 37.02 -6.87
CA LEU A 194 3.69 36.89 -8.22
C LEU A 194 3.71 38.20 -9.02
N ASN A 195 3.60 39.32 -8.31
CA ASN A 195 3.64 40.67 -8.90
C ASN A 195 5.08 40.97 -9.30
N LYS A 196 5.41 40.78 -10.58
CA LYS A 196 6.66 41.26 -11.21
C LYS A 196 6.30 42.38 -12.19
N GLU A 197 7.21 43.34 -12.37
CA GLU A 197 7.01 44.48 -13.27
C GLU A 197 7.11 44.10 -14.77
N ASP A 198 7.64 42.92 -15.08
CA ASP A 198 7.80 42.42 -16.45
C ASP A 198 6.55 41.65 -16.94
N ASP A 199 6.00 42.02 -18.11
CA ASP A 199 5.01 41.24 -18.88
C ASP A 199 5.58 39.81 -19.09
N PRO A 200 4.82 38.68 -18.97
CA PRO A 200 3.43 38.48 -19.36
C PRO A 200 2.43 38.77 -18.23
N GLU A 201 1.20 39.17 -18.56
CA GLU A 201 0.10 39.34 -17.60
C GLU A 201 -0.30 38.05 -16.83
N LEU A 202 0.04 36.87 -17.38
CA LEU A 202 -0.44 35.57 -16.92
C LEU A 202 0.73 34.60 -16.63
N LEU A 203 0.64 33.89 -15.50
CA LEU A 203 1.51 32.77 -15.15
C LEU A 203 0.82 31.44 -15.45
N ILE A 204 1.60 30.38 -15.67
CA ILE A 204 1.10 29.03 -15.87
C ILE A 204 1.17 28.26 -14.56
N LEU A 205 0.02 27.82 -14.05
CA LEU A 205 -0.08 26.92 -12.91
C LEU A 205 -0.46 25.51 -13.38
N GLU A 206 0.36 24.54 -13.02
CA GLU A 206 0.15 23.14 -13.33
C GLU A 206 0.00 22.30 -12.06
N ARG A 207 -0.94 21.35 -12.11
CA ARG A 207 -1.03 20.27 -11.13
C ARG A 207 -0.81 18.95 -11.87
N ILE A 208 0.22 18.22 -11.47
CA ILE A 208 0.63 16.93 -12.03
C ILE A 208 0.44 15.88 -10.95
N LEU A 209 -0.17 14.75 -11.31
CA LEU A 209 -0.26 13.57 -10.47
C LEU A 209 0.59 12.47 -11.10
N THR A 210 1.53 11.91 -10.36
CA THR A 210 2.32 10.75 -10.80
C THR A 210 2.11 9.57 -9.86
N ASN A 211 2.27 8.35 -10.37
CA ASN A 211 2.34 7.15 -9.52
C ASN A 211 3.75 6.97 -8.92
N ASP A 212 3.94 5.85 -8.23
CA ASP A 212 5.20 5.43 -7.60
C ASP A 212 6.32 5.15 -8.60
N LYS A 213 5.98 4.82 -9.85
CA LYS A 213 6.91 4.69 -10.99
C LYS A 213 7.25 6.03 -11.65
N ASN A 214 6.79 7.16 -11.08
CA ASN A 214 6.90 8.51 -11.65
C ASN A 214 6.19 8.69 -13.00
N GLU A 215 5.23 7.83 -13.33
CA GLU A 215 4.43 7.96 -14.54
C GLU A 215 3.31 8.96 -14.33
N GLU A 216 3.08 9.83 -15.30
CA GLU A 216 2.01 10.83 -15.21
C GLU A 216 0.64 10.17 -15.36
N VAL A 217 -0.17 10.32 -14.31
CA VAL A 217 -1.55 9.86 -14.24
C VAL A 217 -2.52 10.94 -14.71
N SER A 218 -2.25 12.19 -14.34
CA SER A 218 -3.04 13.33 -14.82
C SER A 218 -2.26 14.63 -14.72
N ARG A 219 -2.55 15.55 -15.64
CA ARG A 219 -2.09 16.93 -15.60
C ARG A 219 -3.26 17.88 -15.82
N LYS A 220 -3.31 18.94 -15.03
CA LYS A 220 -4.20 20.09 -15.25
C LYS A 220 -3.35 21.34 -15.35
N ARG A 221 -3.54 22.12 -16.41
CA ARG A 221 -2.88 23.41 -16.65
C ARG A 221 -3.94 24.51 -16.63
N ARG A 222 -3.62 25.66 -16.02
CA ARG A 222 -4.42 26.89 -16.14
C ARG A 222 -3.52 28.12 -16.07
N TYR A 223 -4.06 29.25 -16.48
CA TYR A 223 -3.41 30.56 -16.38
C TYR A 223 -3.91 31.30 -15.13
N ILE A 224 -3.01 31.97 -14.41
CA ILE A 224 -3.35 32.82 -13.26
C ILE A 224 -2.82 34.25 -13.44
N PRO A 225 -3.55 35.28 -13.00
CA PRO A 225 -3.15 36.67 -13.17
C PRO A 225 -2.04 37.08 -12.20
N ARG A 226 -1.19 38.02 -12.62
CA ARG A 226 -0.11 38.64 -11.80
C ARG A 226 -0.54 39.91 -11.05
N LYS A 227 -1.83 40.04 -10.77
CA LYS A 227 -2.40 41.23 -10.11
C LYS A 227 -2.16 41.24 -8.60
N ASN A 228 -2.12 40.06 -7.99
CA ASN A 228 -2.00 39.88 -6.55
C ASN A 228 -0.63 39.29 -6.21
N ALA A 229 0.06 39.87 -5.22
CA ALA A 229 1.40 39.43 -4.83
C ALA A 229 1.42 37.97 -4.34
N SER A 230 0.28 37.49 -3.83
CA SER A 230 0.04 36.11 -3.47
C SER A 230 -1.32 35.61 -3.95
N ILE A 231 -1.39 34.30 -4.19
CA ILE A 231 -2.62 33.58 -4.57
C ILE A 231 -2.68 32.29 -3.78
N VAL A 232 -3.86 31.98 -3.24
CA VAL A 232 -4.19 30.66 -2.68
C VAL A 232 -4.77 29.79 -3.79
N GLU A 233 -4.23 28.58 -3.94
CA GLU A 233 -4.84 27.52 -4.73
C GLU A 233 -5.40 26.43 -3.81
N ALA A 234 -6.73 26.32 -3.80
CA ALA A 234 -7.47 25.28 -3.09
C ALA A 234 -8.36 24.54 -4.09
N ASN A 235 -8.09 23.26 -4.31
CA ASN A 235 -8.76 22.49 -5.37
C ASN A 235 -8.87 21.01 -5.02
N THR A 236 -9.48 20.23 -5.93
CA THR A 236 -9.73 18.81 -5.72
C THR A 236 -9.15 17.91 -6.80
N ILE A 237 -8.87 16.68 -6.42
CA ILE A 237 -8.50 15.58 -7.30
C ILE A 237 -9.43 14.42 -7.01
N ASN A 238 -10.17 13.97 -8.02
CA ASN A 238 -10.95 12.74 -7.90
C ASN A 238 -10.02 11.55 -8.10
N ILE A 239 -9.90 10.72 -7.07
CA ILE A 239 -9.02 9.55 -7.05
C ILE A 239 -9.79 8.23 -7.12
N SER A 240 -11.11 8.25 -7.32
CA SER A 240 -11.95 7.04 -7.28
C SER A 240 -11.62 6.01 -8.36
N LYS A 241 -10.94 6.43 -9.43
CA LYS A 241 -10.48 5.58 -10.53
C LYS A 241 -8.98 5.31 -10.48
N LEU A 242 -8.30 5.70 -9.40
CA LEU A 242 -6.89 5.43 -9.24
C LEU A 242 -6.68 4.08 -8.57
N PRO A 243 -5.79 3.23 -9.09
CA PRO A 243 -5.41 1.98 -8.44
C PRO A 243 -4.84 2.20 -7.04
N THR A 244 -4.85 1.14 -6.24
CA THR A 244 -4.14 1.16 -4.95
C THR A 244 -2.66 1.40 -5.17
N GLY A 245 -2.10 2.40 -4.50
CA GLY A 245 -0.69 2.75 -4.67
C GLY A 245 -0.31 4.09 -4.06
N THR A 246 0.97 4.41 -4.19
CA THR A 246 1.50 5.71 -3.79
C THR A 246 1.45 6.68 -4.97
N TYR A 247 1.04 7.91 -4.72
CA TYR A 247 0.98 8.96 -5.73
C TYR A 247 1.65 10.24 -5.22
N ASN A 248 2.27 10.98 -6.13
CA ASN A 248 2.81 12.31 -5.84
C ASN A 248 1.93 13.38 -6.52
N ILE A 249 1.41 14.31 -5.73
CA ILE A 249 0.76 15.52 -6.21
C ILE A 249 1.84 16.59 -6.31
N THR A 250 2.11 17.04 -7.52
CA THR A 250 3.03 18.15 -7.79
C THR A 250 2.22 19.36 -8.22
N VAL A 251 2.45 20.51 -7.59
CA VAL A 251 1.97 21.81 -8.07
C VAL A 251 3.18 22.61 -8.52
N ALA A 252 3.17 23.08 -9.76
CA ALA A 252 4.25 23.84 -10.37
C ALA A 252 3.74 25.16 -10.94
N LEU A 253 4.44 26.24 -10.63
CA LEU A 253 4.21 27.57 -11.20
C LEU A 253 5.36 27.89 -12.14
N PHE A 254 5.02 28.29 -13.36
CA PHE A 254 5.95 28.60 -14.43
C PHE A 254 5.64 29.96 -15.06
N ASP A 255 6.69 30.70 -15.39
CA ASP A 255 6.63 31.91 -16.19
C ASP A 255 7.29 31.66 -17.56
N SER A 256 6.53 31.86 -18.63
CA SER A 256 6.97 31.61 -20.00
C SER A 256 8.09 32.51 -20.49
N LEU A 257 8.31 33.67 -19.87
CA LEU A 257 9.35 34.60 -20.29
C LEU A 257 10.64 34.50 -19.46
N SER A 258 10.52 34.41 -18.14
CA SER A 258 11.69 34.32 -17.25
C SER A 258 12.27 32.90 -17.14
N ASN A 259 11.54 31.88 -17.60
CA ASN A 259 11.88 30.46 -17.41
C ASN A 259 12.05 30.09 -15.92
N ASP A 260 11.52 30.91 -15.01
CA ASP A 260 11.48 30.63 -13.59
C ASP A 260 10.40 29.57 -13.33
N ILE A 261 10.78 28.52 -12.62
CA ILE A 261 9.89 27.47 -12.16
C ILE A 261 10.03 27.26 -10.66
N VAL A 262 8.90 27.21 -9.97
CA VAL A 262 8.83 26.75 -8.58
C VAL A 262 7.80 25.64 -8.47
N MET A 263 8.10 24.64 -7.66
CA MET A 263 7.21 23.49 -7.50
C MET A 263 7.23 22.96 -6.08
N SER A 264 6.11 22.38 -5.68
CA SER A 264 5.91 21.71 -4.42
C SER A 264 5.32 20.34 -4.69
N THR A 265 5.72 19.34 -3.90
CA THR A 265 5.28 17.95 -4.09
C THR A 265 4.82 17.34 -2.77
N LYS A 266 3.66 16.68 -2.78
CA LYS A 266 3.14 15.94 -1.64
C LYS A 266 2.78 14.53 -2.04
N LYS A 267 3.34 13.58 -1.31
CA LYS A 267 3.03 12.16 -1.43
C LYS A 267 1.73 11.84 -0.71
N ILE A 268 0.91 10.99 -1.31
CA ILE A 268 -0.29 10.41 -0.73
C ILE A 268 -0.35 8.92 -1.01
N PHE A 269 -1.11 8.19 -0.21
CA PHE A 269 -1.44 6.79 -0.48
C PHE A 269 -2.92 6.66 -0.84
N VAL A 270 -3.23 5.93 -1.90
CA VAL A 270 -4.60 5.62 -2.33
C VAL A 270 -4.86 4.15 -2.10
N PHE A 271 -5.95 3.84 -1.41
CA PHE A 271 -6.44 2.48 -1.18
C PHE A 271 -7.80 2.29 -1.86
N ASN A 272 -7.77 1.81 -3.09
CA ASN A 272 -8.93 1.45 -3.89
C ASN A 272 -8.79 -0.01 -4.31
N SER A 273 -9.40 -0.90 -3.52
CA SER A 273 -9.28 -2.35 -3.71
C SER A 273 -9.97 -2.85 -4.99
N GLN A 274 -10.95 -2.07 -5.48
CA GLN A 274 -11.75 -2.41 -6.66
C GLN A 274 -11.20 -1.87 -7.99
N VAL A 275 -10.18 -1.00 -7.96
CA VAL A 275 -9.67 -0.32 -9.16
C VAL A 275 -8.41 -1.02 -9.68
N ILE A 276 -8.46 -1.40 -10.95
CA ILE A 276 -7.38 -2.09 -11.67
C ILE A 276 -6.33 -1.08 -12.11
N ASP A 277 -5.05 -1.38 -11.86
CA ASP A 277 -3.93 -0.65 -12.46
C ASP A 277 -3.84 -0.91 -13.96
N SER A 278 -4.41 0.02 -14.72
CA SER A 278 -4.33 0.06 -16.19
C SER A 278 -3.10 0.83 -16.70
N VAL A 279 -2.29 1.43 -15.82
CA VAL A 279 -1.05 2.12 -16.23
C VAL A 279 0.12 1.15 -16.31
N ALA A 280 0.09 0.06 -15.52
CA ALA A 280 0.89 -1.14 -15.77
C ALA A 280 0.74 -1.68 -17.21
N THR A 281 -0.35 -1.35 -17.90
CA THR A 281 -0.65 -1.76 -19.29
C THR A 281 0.02 -0.89 -20.37
N LYS A 282 0.70 0.22 -20.05
CA LYS A 282 1.35 1.08 -21.08
C LYS A 282 2.80 0.74 -21.38
N TYR A 283 3.52 0.16 -20.43
CA TYR A 283 4.87 -0.37 -20.67
C TYR A 283 4.83 -1.82 -21.19
N SER A 284 3.65 -2.44 -21.21
CA SER A 284 3.47 -3.82 -21.65
C SER A 284 3.45 -3.97 -23.16
N ASP A 285 3.17 -2.97 -23.99
CA ASP A 285 2.89 -3.25 -25.41
C ASP A 285 4.06 -3.91 -26.15
N ASN A 286 5.28 -3.40 -26.05
CA ASN A 286 6.43 -4.03 -26.73
C ASN A 286 6.82 -5.39 -26.11
N GLU A 287 6.74 -5.53 -24.79
CA GLU A 287 7.11 -6.75 -24.09
C GLU A 287 6.04 -7.85 -24.26
N PHE A 288 4.77 -7.46 -24.24
CA PHE A 288 3.62 -8.28 -24.58
C PHE A 288 3.72 -8.78 -26.01
N LEU A 289 3.95 -7.89 -26.98
CA LEU A 289 4.12 -8.25 -28.39
C LEU A 289 5.29 -9.23 -28.61
N SER A 290 6.34 -9.14 -27.78
CA SER A 290 7.47 -10.09 -27.80
C SER A 290 7.25 -11.36 -26.97
N SER A 291 6.16 -11.45 -26.22
CA SER A 291 5.86 -12.57 -25.33
C SER A 291 5.16 -13.71 -26.07
N GLU A 292 5.25 -14.92 -25.51
CA GLU A 292 4.52 -16.09 -26.01
C GLU A 292 2.99 -15.89 -26.02
N PHE A 293 2.46 -15.04 -25.13
CA PHE A 293 1.02 -14.80 -25.00
C PHE A 293 0.44 -14.01 -26.17
N ALA A 294 1.22 -13.15 -26.85
CA ALA A 294 0.71 -12.36 -27.96
C ALA A 294 0.23 -13.22 -29.14
N THR A 295 0.81 -14.42 -29.31
CA THR A 295 0.52 -15.34 -30.42
C THR A 295 -0.36 -16.52 -30.06
N MET A 296 -0.67 -16.76 -28.78
CA MET A 296 -1.47 -17.90 -28.33
C MET A 296 -2.90 -17.85 -28.88
N SER A 297 -3.40 -18.96 -29.38
CA SER A 297 -4.80 -19.14 -29.77
C SER A 297 -5.75 -19.00 -28.57
N GLU A 298 -7.05 -18.86 -28.84
CA GLU A 298 -8.07 -18.79 -27.78
C GLU A 298 -8.09 -20.06 -26.91
N GLU A 299 -7.87 -21.23 -27.52
CA GLU A 299 -7.81 -22.49 -26.78
C GLU A 299 -6.58 -22.55 -25.87
N GLU A 300 -5.42 -22.12 -26.37
CA GLU A 300 -4.17 -22.09 -25.60
C GLU A 300 -4.25 -21.11 -24.43
N ILE A 301 -4.85 -19.93 -24.63
CA ILE A 301 -4.97 -18.93 -23.56
C ILE A 301 -5.96 -19.35 -22.48
N GLU A 302 -7.06 -20.02 -22.88
CA GLU A 302 -8.03 -20.58 -21.93
C GLU A 302 -7.41 -21.75 -21.15
N GLU A 303 -6.65 -22.64 -21.78
CA GLU A 303 -5.92 -23.68 -21.07
C GLU A 303 -4.87 -23.09 -20.10
N ALA A 304 -4.15 -22.04 -20.52
CA ALA A 304 -3.18 -21.36 -19.65
C ALA A 304 -3.85 -20.74 -18.42
N PHE A 305 -5.04 -20.14 -18.58
CA PHE A 305 -5.83 -19.63 -17.47
C PHE A 305 -6.33 -20.75 -16.54
N GLU A 306 -6.90 -21.82 -17.11
CA GLU A 306 -7.36 -22.97 -16.33
C GLU A 306 -6.24 -23.62 -15.53
N GLN A 307 -5.03 -23.69 -16.08
CA GLN A 307 -3.85 -24.15 -15.36
C GLN A 307 -3.49 -23.19 -14.23
N ALA A 308 -3.53 -21.87 -14.46
CA ALA A 308 -3.22 -20.84 -13.47
C ALA A 308 -4.22 -20.76 -12.30
N LYS A 309 -5.43 -21.36 -12.42
CA LYS A 309 -6.46 -21.34 -11.37
C LYS A 309 -6.00 -21.83 -10.00
N TYR A 310 -4.95 -22.64 -9.93
CA TYR A 310 -4.41 -23.11 -8.64
C TYR A 310 -3.71 -22.02 -7.81
N ILE A 311 -3.36 -20.89 -8.43
CA ILE A 311 -2.65 -19.77 -7.80
C ILE A 311 -3.31 -18.41 -8.06
N ILE A 312 -4.49 -18.42 -8.69
CA ILE A 312 -5.26 -17.21 -8.99
C ILE A 312 -6.05 -16.76 -7.76
N SER A 313 -6.18 -15.45 -7.57
CA SER A 313 -7.08 -14.88 -6.57
C SER A 313 -8.52 -14.80 -7.09
N LYS A 314 -9.49 -14.71 -6.17
CA LYS A 314 -10.90 -14.49 -6.53
C LYS A 314 -11.14 -13.17 -7.29
N GLY A 315 -10.29 -12.18 -7.09
CA GLY A 315 -10.36 -10.91 -7.80
C GLY A 315 -9.92 -11.07 -9.26
N GLU A 316 -8.81 -11.76 -9.48
CA GLU A 316 -8.27 -12.08 -10.81
C GLU A 316 -9.20 -13.01 -11.59
N GLU A 317 -9.84 -13.99 -10.94
CA GLU A 317 -10.84 -14.85 -11.58
C GLU A 317 -12.04 -14.04 -12.10
N LYS A 318 -12.57 -13.12 -11.28
CA LYS A 318 -13.64 -12.20 -11.72
C LYS A 318 -13.19 -11.25 -12.83
N GLN A 319 -11.92 -10.87 -12.87
CA GLN A 319 -11.37 -10.05 -13.94
C GLN A 319 -11.37 -10.82 -15.26
N TRP A 320 -10.92 -12.08 -15.25
CA TRP A 320 -10.96 -12.95 -16.43
C TRP A 320 -12.37 -13.09 -16.99
N ASP A 321 -13.37 -13.33 -16.13
CA ASP A 321 -14.77 -13.51 -16.53
C ASP A 321 -15.37 -12.29 -17.24
N GLN A 322 -14.80 -11.09 -17.04
CA GLN A 322 -15.24 -9.86 -17.68
C GLN A 322 -14.62 -9.64 -19.07
N LEU A 323 -13.54 -10.35 -19.40
CA LEU A 323 -12.82 -10.22 -20.67
C LEU A 323 -13.55 -11.00 -21.76
N LYS A 324 -13.93 -10.31 -22.83
CA LYS A 324 -14.69 -10.90 -23.95
C LYS A 324 -13.83 -11.14 -25.18
N ASP A 325 -12.77 -10.37 -25.33
CA ASP A 325 -11.87 -10.40 -26.48
C ASP A 325 -10.57 -11.15 -26.15
N ILE A 326 -10.03 -11.81 -27.17
CA ILE A 326 -8.80 -12.60 -27.06
C ILE A 326 -7.59 -11.73 -26.69
N GLU A 327 -7.52 -10.49 -27.17
CA GLU A 327 -6.43 -9.57 -26.86
C GLU A 327 -6.41 -9.21 -25.38
N GLY A 328 -7.57 -8.94 -24.79
CA GLY A 328 -7.75 -8.73 -23.35
C GLY A 328 -7.32 -9.96 -22.55
N LYS A 329 -7.75 -11.17 -22.94
CA LYS A 329 -7.34 -12.42 -22.29
C LYS A 329 -5.82 -12.67 -22.36
N ARG A 330 -5.20 -12.42 -23.52
CA ARG A 330 -3.74 -12.53 -23.70
C ARG A 330 -2.99 -11.53 -22.82
N ASN A 331 -3.42 -10.27 -22.81
CA ASN A 331 -2.84 -9.24 -21.96
C ASN A 331 -3.00 -9.56 -20.47
N PHE A 332 -4.14 -10.13 -20.09
CA PHE A 332 -4.37 -10.58 -18.72
C PHE A 332 -3.35 -11.65 -18.32
N MET A 333 -3.16 -12.70 -19.12
CA MET A 333 -2.21 -13.76 -18.79
C MET A 333 -0.76 -13.27 -18.76
N PHE A 334 -0.39 -12.38 -19.69
CA PHE A 334 0.92 -11.74 -19.67
C PHE A 334 1.17 -10.98 -18.35
N ASN A 335 0.23 -10.11 -17.96
CA ASN A 335 0.36 -9.32 -16.74
C ASN A 335 0.25 -10.18 -15.47
N PHE A 336 -0.57 -11.23 -15.49
CA PHE A 336 -0.72 -12.19 -14.40
C PHE A 336 0.62 -12.81 -14.00
N TRP A 337 1.41 -13.24 -15.00
CA TRP A 337 2.73 -13.79 -14.78
C TRP A 337 3.75 -12.71 -14.45
N ARG A 338 3.75 -11.58 -15.16
CA ARG A 338 4.66 -10.45 -14.89
C ARG A 338 4.58 -9.96 -13.44
N ASN A 339 3.37 -9.85 -12.89
CA ASN A 339 3.15 -9.41 -11.50
C ASN A 339 3.68 -10.42 -10.45
N ARG A 340 3.94 -11.66 -10.86
CA ARG A 340 4.50 -12.74 -10.03
C ARG A 340 5.98 -12.97 -10.32
N ASP A 341 6.63 -12.08 -11.06
CA ASP A 341 8.07 -12.10 -11.28
C ASP A 341 8.81 -11.50 -10.09
N ALA A 342 9.63 -12.31 -9.42
CA ALA A 342 10.39 -11.89 -8.24
C ALA A 342 11.65 -11.10 -8.62
N ASP A 343 12.21 -11.32 -9.81
CA ASP A 343 13.40 -10.63 -10.31
C ASP A 343 13.20 -10.17 -11.75
N GLN A 344 12.69 -8.95 -11.91
CA GLN A 344 12.46 -8.34 -13.22
C GLN A 344 13.76 -7.99 -13.97
N ASN A 345 14.95 -8.26 -13.38
CA ASN A 345 16.23 -8.07 -14.07
C ASN A 345 16.61 -9.28 -14.94
N THR A 346 15.93 -10.42 -14.82
CA THR A 346 16.14 -11.55 -15.71
C THR A 346 15.14 -11.50 -16.88
N ALA A 347 15.57 -11.98 -18.04
CA ALA A 347 14.69 -12.03 -19.22
C ALA A 347 13.57 -13.08 -19.09
N VAL A 348 13.56 -13.87 -18.01
CA VAL A 348 12.64 -15.00 -17.86
C VAL A 348 12.18 -15.13 -16.43
N ASN A 349 10.90 -14.90 -16.22
CA ASN A 349 10.21 -15.15 -14.97
C ASN A 349 10.44 -16.59 -14.44
N GLU A 350 11.24 -16.72 -13.38
CA GLU A 350 11.63 -18.00 -12.80
C GLU A 350 10.45 -18.71 -12.14
N PHE A 351 9.55 -17.95 -11.53
CA PHE A 351 8.36 -18.49 -10.88
C PHE A 351 7.43 -19.17 -11.89
N LYS A 352 7.15 -18.50 -13.02
CA LYS A 352 6.41 -19.06 -14.16
C LYS A 352 7.07 -20.34 -14.66
N ARG A 353 8.40 -20.30 -14.88
CA ARG A 353 9.14 -21.45 -15.40
C ARG A 353 9.02 -22.67 -14.47
N GLU A 354 9.21 -22.48 -13.17
CA GLU A 354 9.08 -23.55 -12.19
C GLU A 354 7.64 -24.07 -12.09
N TYR A 355 6.65 -23.18 -12.17
CA TYR A 355 5.24 -23.56 -12.18
C TYR A 355 4.89 -24.46 -13.38
N TYR A 356 5.28 -24.06 -14.60
CA TYR A 356 5.02 -24.87 -15.79
C TYR A 356 5.81 -26.19 -15.79
N LYS A 357 7.02 -26.25 -15.19
CA LYS A 357 7.72 -27.52 -14.98
C LYS A 357 6.92 -28.49 -14.10
N ARG A 358 6.24 -27.99 -13.05
CA ARG A 358 5.37 -28.83 -12.21
C ARG A 358 4.13 -29.31 -12.98
N ILE A 359 3.57 -28.48 -13.86
CA ILE A 359 2.48 -28.89 -14.76
C ILE A 359 2.93 -30.00 -15.70
N GLU A 360 4.10 -29.82 -16.34
CA GLU A 360 4.65 -30.81 -17.25
C GLU A 360 4.90 -32.14 -16.53
N TYR A 361 5.54 -32.10 -15.36
CA TYR A 361 5.74 -33.28 -14.52
C TYR A 361 4.40 -33.93 -14.15
N ALA A 362 3.40 -33.13 -13.74
CA ALA A 362 2.09 -33.66 -13.40
C ALA A 362 1.45 -34.39 -14.59
N ASN A 363 1.57 -33.84 -15.80
CA ASN A 363 1.08 -34.48 -17.02
C ASN A 363 1.83 -35.77 -17.36
N GLN A 364 3.13 -35.83 -17.12
CA GLN A 364 3.91 -37.06 -17.36
C GLN A 364 3.60 -38.15 -16.33
N ALA A 365 3.49 -37.78 -15.05
CA ALA A 365 3.41 -38.72 -13.94
C ALA A 365 1.98 -39.14 -13.56
N PHE A 366 0.99 -38.27 -13.75
CA PHE A 366 -0.36 -38.44 -13.18
C PHE A 366 -1.50 -38.43 -14.20
N SER A 367 -1.20 -38.38 -15.51
CA SER A 367 -2.26 -38.48 -16.52
C SER A 367 -2.97 -39.83 -16.48
N SER A 368 -4.27 -39.83 -16.73
CA SER A 368 -5.09 -41.02 -16.92
C SER A 368 -5.80 -40.97 -18.28
N PHE A 369 -6.48 -42.06 -18.67
CA PHE A 369 -7.04 -42.24 -20.01
C PHE A 369 -7.89 -41.06 -20.53
N GLN A 370 -8.58 -40.31 -19.65
CA GLN A 370 -9.44 -39.18 -20.03
C GLN A 370 -9.06 -37.84 -19.37
N ARG A 371 -7.96 -37.80 -18.59
CA ARG A 371 -7.66 -36.62 -17.75
C ARG A 371 -6.17 -36.29 -17.82
N LYS A 372 -5.86 -35.08 -18.30
CA LYS A 372 -4.51 -34.49 -18.21
C LYS A 372 -4.05 -34.50 -16.75
N GLY A 373 -2.81 -34.87 -16.51
CA GLY A 373 -2.28 -35.04 -15.16
C GLY A 373 -2.39 -33.80 -14.29
N TRP A 374 -2.21 -32.60 -14.84
CA TRP A 374 -2.40 -31.34 -14.11
C TRP A 374 -3.82 -31.18 -13.54
N LYS A 375 -4.84 -31.77 -14.18
CA LYS A 375 -6.24 -31.77 -13.71
C LYS A 375 -6.51 -32.79 -12.61
N THR A 376 -5.61 -33.73 -12.32
CA THR A 376 -5.83 -34.78 -11.30
C THR A 376 -5.56 -34.26 -9.90
N ASP A 377 -6.07 -34.93 -8.86
CA ASP A 377 -5.85 -34.49 -7.48
C ASP A 377 -4.36 -34.59 -7.07
N ARG A 378 -3.67 -35.64 -7.54
CA ARG A 378 -2.21 -35.78 -7.37
C ARG A 378 -1.44 -34.68 -8.11
N GLY A 379 -1.85 -34.36 -9.35
CA GLY A 379 -1.26 -33.26 -10.11
C GLY A 379 -1.46 -31.90 -9.45
N ARG A 380 -2.69 -31.59 -9.01
CA ARG A 380 -2.99 -30.38 -8.24
C ARG A 380 -2.13 -30.28 -6.99
N CYS A 381 -2.07 -31.35 -6.20
CA CYS A 381 -1.26 -31.41 -4.99
C CYS A 381 0.21 -31.11 -5.30
N HIS A 382 0.77 -31.72 -6.35
CA HIS A 382 2.15 -31.49 -6.76
C HIS A 382 2.40 -30.05 -7.24
N ILE A 383 1.49 -29.46 -8.01
CA ILE A 383 1.63 -28.09 -8.51
C ILE A 383 1.62 -27.09 -7.35
N VAL A 384 0.65 -27.22 -6.44
CA VAL A 384 0.44 -26.30 -5.32
C VAL A 384 1.50 -26.45 -4.23
N TYR A 385 1.80 -27.69 -3.81
CA TYR A 385 2.65 -27.97 -2.65
C TYR A 385 4.06 -28.40 -3.01
N GLY A 386 4.33 -28.71 -4.28
CA GLY A 386 5.63 -29.18 -4.74
C GLY A 386 5.80 -30.70 -4.62
N ARG A 387 7.04 -31.15 -4.55
CA ARG A 387 7.37 -32.57 -4.42
C ARG A 387 7.20 -33.01 -2.95
N PRO A 388 6.50 -34.12 -2.66
CA PRO A 388 6.43 -34.65 -1.31
C PRO A 388 7.80 -35.14 -0.82
N SER A 389 8.03 -35.05 0.49
CA SER A 389 9.20 -35.63 1.17
C SER A 389 9.26 -37.14 0.98
N GLU A 390 8.10 -37.79 1.14
CA GLU A 390 7.97 -39.24 1.09
C GLU A 390 6.64 -39.64 0.42
N ILE A 391 6.66 -40.77 -0.29
CA ILE A 391 5.45 -41.37 -0.89
C ILE A 391 5.42 -42.84 -0.48
N ASP A 392 4.47 -43.20 0.38
CA ASP A 392 4.13 -44.59 0.69
C ASP A 392 3.11 -45.08 -0.34
N ARG A 393 3.46 -46.14 -1.09
CA ARG A 393 2.58 -46.71 -2.12
C ARG A 393 2.05 -48.06 -1.70
N TYR A 394 0.74 -48.22 -1.77
CA TYR A 394 0.04 -49.44 -1.46
C TYR A 394 -0.64 -49.94 -2.74
N PRO A 395 -0.07 -50.96 -3.42
CA PRO A 395 -0.69 -51.55 -4.59
C PRO A 395 -2.00 -52.26 -4.23
N SER A 396 -2.77 -52.67 -5.23
CA SER A 396 -4.02 -53.39 -5.01
C SER A 396 -3.76 -54.70 -4.27
N GLN A 397 -4.52 -54.96 -3.21
CA GLN A 397 -4.52 -56.21 -2.44
C GLN A 397 -5.91 -56.86 -2.48
N LEU A 398 -6.05 -58.05 -1.90
CA LEU A 398 -7.31 -58.81 -1.91
C LEU A 398 -8.46 -58.04 -1.22
N ASP A 399 -8.13 -57.30 -0.17
CA ASP A 399 -9.03 -56.57 0.72
C ASP A 399 -8.92 -55.04 0.57
N SER A 400 -8.12 -54.53 -0.38
CA SER A 400 -7.98 -53.09 -0.60
C SER A 400 -7.62 -52.68 -2.03
N LYS A 401 -8.26 -51.59 -2.48
CA LYS A 401 -7.92 -50.84 -3.69
C LYS A 401 -6.59 -50.11 -3.50
N PRO A 402 -5.84 -49.83 -4.59
CA PRO A 402 -4.55 -49.18 -4.48
C PRO A 402 -4.66 -47.72 -4.01
N TYR A 403 -3.75 -47.31 -3.14
CA TYR A 403 -3.68 -45.95 -2.60
C TYR A 403 -2.23 -45.51 -2.34
N GLU A 404 -2.04 -44.20 -2.23
CA GLU A 404 -0.76 -43.56 -1.93
C GLU A 404 -0.92 -42.59 -0.76
N ILE A 405 0.07 -42.53 0.12
CA ILE A 405 0.15 -41.51 1.19
C ILE A 405 1.38 -40.66 0.89
N TRP A 406 1.16 -39.37 0.68
CA TRP A 406 2.20 -38.39 0.39
C TRP A 406 2.45 -37.56 1.65
N ARG A 407 3.69 -37.52 2.14
CA ARG A 407 4.09 -36.72 3.31
C ARG A 407 4.88 -35.48 2.89
N PHE A 408 4.61 -34.37 3.57
CA PHE A 408 5.33 -33.10 3.41
C PHE A 408 5.75 -32.60 4.78
N ASP A 409 7.05 -32.57 5.06
CA ASP A 409 7.56 -32.18 6.38
C ASP A 409 7.60 -30.66 6.56
N ASP A 410 7.79 -29.92 5.46
CA ASP A 410 7.96 -28.46 5.47
C ASP A 410 6.63 -27.68 5.50
N ILE A 411 5.49 -28.37 5.46
CA ILE A 411 4.16 -27.74 5.42
C ILE A 411 3.46 -27.96 6.76
N GLU A 412 3.08 -26.87 7.43
CA GLU A 412 2.33 -26.88 8.71
C GLU A 412 2.94 -27.77 9.82
N GLY A 413 4.26 -28.02 9.77
CA GLY A 413 4.96 -28.88 10.73
C GLY A 413 4.81 -30.39 10.46
N GLY A 414 4.38 -30.77 9.25
CA GLY A 414 4.17 -32.15 8.82
C GLY A 414 2.71 -32.40 8.44
N VAL A 415 2.44 -32.62 7.14
CA VAL A 415 1.11 -32.98 6.65
C VAL A 415 1.12 -34.19 5.74
N GLU A 416 -0.01 -34.87 5.68
CA GLU A 416 -0.23 -36.06 4.86
C GLU A 416 -1.40 -35.84 3.90
N PHE A 417 -1.26 -36.34 2.68
CA PHE A 417 -2.32 -36.41 1.68
C PHE A 417 -2.48 -37.86 1.24
N VAL A 418 -3.71 -38.37 1.30
CA VAL A 418 -4.03 -39.76 0.96
C VAL A 418 -4.82 -39.78 -0.33
N PHE A 419 -4.30 -40.47 -1.34
CA PHE A 419 -4.92 -40.61 -2.65
C PHE A 419 -5.27 -42.06 -2.92
N GLY A 420 -6.46 -42.36 -3.45
CA GLY A 420 -6.84 -43.73 -3.81
C GLY A 420 -7.51 -43.82 -5.16
N ASP A 421 -7.18 -44.88 -5.93
CA ASP A 421 -7.88 -45.17 -7.17
C ASP A 421 -9.13 -46.02 -6.89
N ILE A 422 -10.23 -45.31 -6.62
CA ILE A 422 -11.53 -45.94 -6.36
C ILE A 422 -12.13 -46.50 -7.66
N SER A 423 -11.74 -45.93 -8.81
CA SER A 423 -12.31 -46.22 -10.12
C SER A 423 -11.69 -47.44 -10.80
N GLY A 424 -10.44 -47.76 -10.48
CA GLY A 424 -9.63 -48.79 -11.13
C GLY A 424 -9.01 -48.37 -12.47
N PHE A 425 -9.13 -47.09 -12.85
CA PHE A 425 -8.63 -46.55 -14.12
C PHE A 425 -7.40 -45.63 -13.96
N GLY A 426 -6.74 -45.66 -12.80
CA GLY A 426 -5.53 -44.88 -12.51
C GLY A 426 -5.77 -43.41 -12.14
N ASP A 427 -7.02 -42.98 -11.97
CA ASP A 427 -7.38 -41.62 -11.52
C ASP A 427 -7.51 -41.59 -9.99
N TYR A 428 -6.36 -41.47 -9.32
CA TYR A 428 -6.29 -41.42 -7.86
C TYR A 428 -6.90 -40.12 -7.33
N LYS A 429 -7.97 -40.26 -6.54
CA LYS A 429 -8.67 -39.14 -5.89
C LYS A 429 -8.13 -38.86 -4.51
N LEU A 430 -8.10 -37.59 -4.13
CA LEU A 430 -7.82 -37.21 -2.76
C LEU A 430 -8.95 -37.74 -1.87
N LEU A 431 -8.58 -38.62 -0.94
CA LEU A 431 -9.51 -39.22 0.02
C LEU A 431 -9.44 -38.51 1.36
N HIS A 432 -8.23 -38.14 1.81
CA HIS A 432 -7.99 -37.50 3.10
C HIS A 432 -6.76 -36.60 3.06
N SER A 433 -6.75 -35.54 3.86
CA SER A 433 -5.60 -34.68 4.10
C SER A 433 -5.60 -34.16 5.54
N THR A 434 -4.42 -34.08 6.15
CA THR A 434 -4.24 -33.40 7.45
C THR A 434 -3.95 -31.90 7.30
N LYS A 435 -3.61 -31.44 6.10
CA LYS A 435 -3.36 -30.02 5.78
C LYS A 435 -4.63 -29.19 5.94
N ARG A 436 -4.53 -28.04 6.63
CA ARG A 436 -5.70 -27.17 6.88
C ARG A 436 -6.30 -26.63 5.58
N GLY A 437 -7.64 -26.65 5.50
CA GLY A 437 -8.40 -26.18 4.34
C GLY A 437 -8.51 -27.19 3.19
N GLU A 438 -7.97 -28.40 3.33
CA GLU A 438 -8.14 -29.50 2.38
C GLU A 438 -9.22 -30.48 2.82
N LEU A 439 -9.58 -31.42 1.95
CA LEU A 439 -10.54 -32.48 2.26
C LEU A 439 -10.05 -33.33 3.43
N ARG A 440 -10.82 -33.38 4.50
CA ARG A 440 -10.56 -34.26 5.65
C ARG A 440 -11.67 -35.29 5.80
N ASP A 441 -11.30 -36.56 5.67
CA ASP A 441 -12.15 -37.72 5.91
C ASP A 441 -11.39 -38.72 6.78
N ASP A 442 -11.63 -38.72 8.09
CA ASP A 442 -10.91 -39.61 9.02
C ASP A 442 -11.28 -41.10 8.81
N ALA A 443 -12.36 -41.38 8.06
CA ALA A 443 -12.82 -42.72 7.71
C ALA A 443 -12.40 -43.17 6.30
N TRP A 444 -11.43 -42.48 5.68
CA TRP A 444 -11.02 -42.75 4.29
C TRP A 444 -10.61 -44.20 4.02
N LYS A 445 -10.12 -44.93 5.03
CA LYS A 445 -9.76 -46.35 4.92
C LYS A 445 -10.93 -47.22 4.45
N ASN A 446 -12.15 -46.88 4.86
CA ASN A 446 -13.36 -47.58 4.43
C ASN A 446 -13.62 -47.41 2.93
N ARG A 447 -13.08 -46.36 2.31
CA ARG A 447 -13.23 -46.10 0.87
C ARG A 447 -12.32 -46.97 0.02
N VAL A 448 -11.19 -47.41 0.57
CA VAL A 448 -10.23 -48.28 -0.13
C VAL A 448 -10.42 -49.75 0.19
N GLN A 449 -11.09 -50.12 1.29
CA GLN A 449 -11.37 -51.52 1.60
C GLN A 449 -12.35 -52.14 0.59
N THR A 450 -12.04 -53.37 0.15
CA THR A 450 -12.95 -54.24 -0.58
C THR A 450 -13.48 -55.32 0.36
N LEU A 451 -14.80 -55.52 0.37
CA LEU A 451 -15.53 -56.46 1.25
C LEU A 451 -15.02 -57.90 1.16
#